data_AF-A0A367IX64-F1
#
_entry.id   AF-A0A367IX64-F1
#
_cell.length_a   1.000
_cell.length_b   1.000
_cell.length_c   1.000
_cell.angle_alpha   90.00
_cell.angle_beta   90.00
_cell.angle_gamma   90.00
#
_symmetry.space_group_name_H-M   'P 1'
#
loop_
_entity.id
_entity.type
_entity.pdbx_description
1 polymer ?
#
loop_
_entity_poly.entity_id
_entity_poly.type
_entity_poly.pdbx_seq_one_letter_code
_entity_poly.pdbx_strand_id
1 'polypeptide(L)'
;MTTLNSETIAKALKGGGLSSKQKILKAREAWNDNTFFFPNKDEFLLSWICACFAKPNTKKIDDCCIYQVDYWTLLLELLDHYQQRFLKDNRQTTPFIHVNLLASASLLLQEIYSPKSSIDVGQKIESLALIGKCLELLFSASFLSSYRPAFEHVSAITDETLNALEIQIKLSQGQTEEQSKTLEKLVFIAQLVLQKFDSQLVLAANQKK
;
A
#
# COMPACT_ATOMS: atom_id res chain seq x y z
N MET A 1 10.87 -31.14 12.33
CA MET A 1 9.89 -30.11 11.94
C MET A 1 9.79 -29.13 13.08
N THR A 2 10.26 -27.90 12.92
CA THR A 2 10.15 -26.85 13.94
C THR A 2 8.67 -26.47 14.04
N THR A 3 8.03 -26.77 15.16
CA THR A 3 6.66 -26.35 15.45
C THR A 3 6.56 -24.83 15.30
N LEU A 4 5.81 -24.38 14.30
CA LEU A 4 5.50 -22.96 14.11
C LEU A 4 4.71 -22.50 15.34
N ASN A 5 5.26 -21.56 16.10
CA ASN A 5 4.55 -20.89 17.18
C ASN A 5 4.66 -19.37 17.01
N SER A 6 3.73 -18.63 17.61
CA SER A 6 3.62 -17.17 17.48
C SER A 6 4.93 -16.45 17.82
N GLU A 7 5.68 -16.93 18.82
CA GLU A 7 6.97 -16.37 19.21
C GLU A 7 8.05 -16.52 18.12
N THR A 8 8.13 -17.70 17.49
CA THR A 8 9.09 -17.98 16.41
C THR A 8 8.82 -17.08 15.20
N ILE A 9 7.55 -16.89 14.86
CA ILE A 9 7.14 -16.01 13.75
C ILE A 9 7.48 -14.55 14.10
N ALA A 10 7.11 -14.10 15.31
CA ALA A 10 7.39 -12.72 15.73
C ALA A 10 8.91 -12.42 15.73
N LYS A 11 9.73 -13.35 16.22
CA LYS A 11 11.19 -13.26 16.19
C LYS A 11 11.73 -13.25 14.75
N ALA A 12 11.21 -14.09 13.87
CA ALA A 12 11.62 -14.15 12.47
C ALA A 12 11.33 -12.83 11.73
N LEU A 13 10.14 -12.25 11.94
CA LEU A 13 9.70 -11.03 11.25
C LEU A 13 10.40 -9.76 11.77
N LYS A 14 10.63 -9.65 13.09
CA LYS A 14 11.31 -8.51 13.72
C LYS A 14 12.84 -8.64 13.71
N GLY A 15 13.39 -9.84 13.57
CA GLY A 15 14.83 -10.10 13.57
C GLY A 15 15.55 -9.69 12.28
N GLY A 16 16.89 -9.68 12.33
CA GLY A 16 17.75 -9.35 11.18
C GLY A 16 18.21 -10.55 10.34
N GLY A 17 17.84 -11.77 10.71
CA GLY A 17 18.39 -13.00 10.11
C GLY A 17 17.73 -13.46 8.82
N LEU A 18 16.68 -12.77 8.34
CA LEU A 18 15.95 -13.12 7.12
C LEU A 18 15.99 -11.96 6.12
N SER A 19 16.09 -12.29 4.84
CA SER A 19 15.91 -11.31 3.75
C SER A 19 14.47 -10.83 3.68
N SER A 20 14.21 -9.72 3.00
CA SER A 20 12.87 -9.18 2.79
C SER A 20 11.92 -10.21 2.17
N LYS A 21 12.38 -10.92 1.12
CA LYS A 21 11.63 -12.01 0.48
C LYS A 21 11.27 -13.14 1.46
N GLN A 22 12.20 -13.55 2.31
CA GLN A 22 11.92 -14.59 3.31
C GLN A 22 10.95 -14.13 4.40
N LYS A 23 11.04 -12.85 4.80
CA LYS A 23 10.13 -12.30 5.81
C LYS A 23 8.70 -12.23 5.28
N ILE A 24 8.49 -11.75 4.05
CA ILE A 24 7.14 -11.67 3.50
C ILE A 24 6.52 -13.05 3.30
N LEU A 25 7.30 -14.04 2.84
CA LEU A 25 6.81 -15.43 2.77
C LEU A 25 6.35 -15.94 4.14
N LYS A 26 7.14 -15.73 5.20
CA LYS A 26 6.73 -16.11 6.56
C LYS A 26 5.51 -15.35 7.08
N ALA A 27 5.37 -14.07 6.73
CA ALA A 27 4.21 -13.29 7.11
C ALA A 27 2.94 -13.79 6.42
N ARG A 28 3.04 -14.15 5.13
CA ARG A 28 1.94 -14.76 4.37
C ARG A 28 1.59 -16.17 4.87
N GLU A 29 2.59 -16.98 5.20
CA GLU A 29 2.37 -18.28 5.87
C GLU A 29 1.58 -18.08 7.16
N ALA A 30 2.01 -17.16 8.02
CA ALA A 30 1.31 -16.87 9.27
C ALA A 30 -0.12 -16.37 9.02
N TRP A 31 -0.31 -15.49 8.04
CA TRP A 31 -1.64 -14.94 7.71
C TRP A 31 -2.61 -16.02 7.26
N ASN A 32 -2.20 -16.87 6.33
CA ASN A 32 -3.04 -17.90 5.71
C ASN A 32 -3.24 -19.14 6.59
N ASP A 33 -2.35 -19.38 7.55
CA ASP A 33 -2.44 -20.52 8.44
C ASP A 33 -3.30 -20.18 9.68
N ASN A 34 -4.39 -20.92 9.84
CA ASN A 34 -5.30 -20.84 10.99
C ASN A 34 -5.16 -22.05 11.92
N THR A 35 -4.17 -22.91 11.70
CA THR A 35 -3.97 -24.16 12.46
C THR A 35 -3.24 -23.95 13.79
N PHE A 36 -2.50 -22.85 13.95
CA PHE A 36 -1.83 -22.49 15.20
C PHE A 36 -2.40 -21.21 15.81
N PHE A 37 -2.30 -21.11 17.13
CA PHE A 37 -2.76 -19.95 17.88
C PHE A 37 -1.75 -18.80 17.79
N PHE A 38 -2.19 -17.67 17.25
CA PHE A 38 -1.45 -16.40 17.25
C PHE A 38 -2.36 -15.31 17.82
N PRO A 39 -2.16 -14.89 19.09
CA PRO A 39 -2.90 -13.78 19.68
C PRO A 39 -2.75 -12.50 18.86
N ASN A 40 -3.87 -11.85 18.55
CA ASN A 40 -3.93 -10.59 17.77
C ASN A 40 -3.09 -10.64 16.47
N LYS A 41 -3.18 -11.77 15.75
CA LYS A 41 -2.42 -12.04 14.52
C LYS A 41 -2.51 -10.91 13.50
N ASP A 42 -3.73 -10.46 13.23
CA ASP A 42 -4.07 -9.38 12.32
C ASP A 42 -3.40 -8.06 12.73
N GLU A 43 -3.49 -7.69 14.00
CA GLU A 43 -2.90 -6.45 14.54
C GLU A 43 -1.36 -6.49 14.47
N PHE A 44 -0.77 -7.63 14.85
CA PHE A 44 0.67 -7.84 14.77
C PHE A 44 1.19 -7.69 13.34
N LEU A 45 0.54 -8.37 12.39
CA LEU A 45 0.96 -8.37 10.99
C LEU A 45 0.76 -6.99 10.36
N LEU A 46 -0.34 -6.30 10.68
CA LEU A 46 -0.56 -4.93 10.22
C LEU A 46 0.51 -3.97 10.77
N SER A 47 0.80 -4.05 12.06
CA SER A 47 1.85 -3.24 12.68
C SER A 47 3.21 -3.49 12.02
N TRP A 48 3.54 -4.76 11.78
CA TRP A 48 4.79 -5.16 11.14
C TRP A 48 4.89 -4.66 9.68
N ILE A 49 3.86 -4.88 8.85
CA ILE A 49 3.89 -4.45 7.45
C ILE A 49 3.96 -2.93 7.35
N CYS A 50 3.22 -2.19 8.19
CA CYS A 50 3.31 -0.74 8.27
C CYS A 50 4.71 -0.28 8.66
N ALA A 51 5.37 -0.95 9.61
CA ALA A 51 6.75 -0.62 9.99
C ALA A 51 7.75 -0.83 8.83
N CYS A 52 7.54 -1.86 8.00
CA CYS A 52 8.32 -2.06 6.77
C CYS A 52 8.14 -0.89 5.80
N PHE A 53 6.89 -0.45 5.56
CA PHE A 53 6.59 0.69 4.68
C PHE A 53 7.06 2.04 5.23
N ALA A 54 7.14 2.20 6.55
CA ALA A 54 7.62 3.43 7.19
C ALA A 54 9.12 3.69 7.00
N LYS A 55 9.91 2.62 6.90
CA LYS A 55 11.38 2.69 6.79
C LYS A 55 11.88 1.74 5.69
N PRO A 56 11.50 1.98 4.43
CA PRO A 56 11.89 1.13 3.32
C PRO A 56 13.40 1.21 3.09
N ASN A 57 14.03 0.07 2.79
CA ASN A 57 15.45 0.05 2.44
C ASN A 57 15.66 0.37 0.96
N THR A 58 15.53 1.65 0.60
CA THR A 58 15.64 2.10 -0.80
C THR A 58 17.06 1.98 -1.37
N LYS A 59 18.07 1.71 -0.55
CA LYS A 59 19.46 1.50 -0.99
C LYS A 59 19.66 0.14 -1.68
N LYS A 60 18.80 -0.84 -1.40
CA LYS A 60 18.83 -2.18 -1.99
C LYS A 60 17.46 -2.47 -2.60
N ILE A 61 17.28 -2.11 -3.87
CA ILE A 61 16.00 -2.22 -4.60
C ILE A 61 15.42 -3.64 -4.45
N ASP A 62 16.23 -4.68 -4.67
CA ASP A 62 15.79 -6.09 -4.57
C ASP A 62 15.27 -6.52 -3.19
N ASP A 63 15.67 -5.80 -2.13
CA ASP A 63 15.30 -6.09 -0.73
C ASP A 63 14.31 -5.06 -0.19
N CYS A 64 13.92 -4.07 -0.99
CA CYS A 64 12.99 -3.02 -0.59
C CYS A 64 11.54 -3.53 -0.65
N CYS A 65 10.84 -3.46 0.49
CA CYS A 65 9.43 -3.87 0.59
C CYS A 65 8.50 -3.16 -0.40
N ILE A 66 8.76 -1.89 -0.72
CA ILE A 66 7.92 -1.07 -1.61
C ILE A 66 7.90 -1.64 -3.04
N TYR A 67 8.98 -2.28 -3.48
CA TYR A 67 9.10 -2.79 -4.85
C TYR A 67 8.71 -4.27 -4.96
N GLN A 68 8.24 -4.88 -3.87
CA GLN A 68 7.83 -6.28 -3.84
C GLN A 68 6.30 -6.38 -3.77
N VAL A 69 5.71 -7.00 -4.79
CA VAL A 69 4.26 -7.21 -4.94
C VAL A 69 3.65 -7.86 -3.68
N ASP A 70 4.30 -8.89 -3.12
CA ASP A 70 3.79 -9.61 -1.96
C ASP A 70 3.56 -8.74 -0.72
N TYR A 71 4.36 -7.67 -0.54
CA TYR A 71 4.19 -6.73 0.58
C TYR A 71 2.90 -5.92 0.43
N TRP A 72 2.61 -5.45 -0.78
CA TRP A 72 1.36 -4.74 -1.09
C TRP A 72 0.15 -5.66 -1.02
N THR A 73 0.29 -6.91 -1.48
CA THR A 73 -0.77 -7.91 -1.40
C THR A 73 -1.15 -8.20 0.05
N LEU A 74 -0.17 -8.43 0.94
CA LEU A 74 -0.47 -8.66 2.36
C LEU A 74 -1.08 -7.42 3.02
N LEU A 75 -0.58 -6.21 2.70
CA LEU A 75 -1.18 -4.97 3.19
C LEU A 75 -2.65 -4.87 2.77
N LEU A 76 -2.96 -5.13 1.49
CA LEU A 76 -4.31 -5.11 0.96
C LEU A 76 -5.22 -6.12 1.67
N GLU A 77 -4.76 -7.36 1.83
CA GLU A 77 -5.52 -8.42 2.52
C GLU A 77 -5.85 -8.03 3.97
N LEU A 78 -4.91 -7.40 4.69
CA LEU A 78 -5.13 -6.91 6.06
C LEU A 78 -6.09 -5.73 6.11
N LEU A 79 -5.96 -4.76 5.20
CA LEU A 79 -6.87 -3.61 5.12
C LEU A 79 -8.31 -4.06 4.80
N ASP A 80 -8.47 -4.98 3.85
CA ASP A 80 -9.78 -5.54 3.50
C ASP A 80 -10.37 -6.32 4.69
N HIS A 81 -9.56 -7.15 5.38
CA HIS A 81 -10.00 -7.85 6.59
C HIS A 81 -10.63 -6.90 7.63
N TYR A 82 -9.97 -5.77 7.91
CA TYR A 82 -10.51 -4.77 8.84
C TYR A 82 -11.72 -4.03 8.28
N GLN A 83 -11.77 -3.77 6.98
CA GLN A 83 -12.96 -3.20 6.35
C GLN A 83 -14.16 -4.13 6.49
N GLN A 84 -14.00 -5.42 6.18
CA GLN A 84 -15.07 -6.41 6.29
C GLN A 84 -15.56 -6.55 7.73
N ARG A 85 -14.65 -6.46 8.72
CA ARG A 85 -15.03 -6.45 10.15
C ARG A 85 -15.86 -5.22 10.52
N PHE A 86 -15.43 -4.04 10.08
CA PHE A 86 -16.17 -2.79 10.28
C PHE A 86 -17.56 -2.84 9.64
N LEU A 87 -17.67 -3.32 8.39
CA LEU A 87 -18.95 -3.41 7.68
C LEU A 87 -19.92 -4.42 8.29
N LYS A 88 -19.42 -5.49 8.94
CA LYS A 88 -20.25 -6.47 9.65
C LYS A 88 -20.75 -5.96 11.00
N ASP A 89 -19.94 -5.16 11.68
CA ASP A 89 -20.25 -4.60 12.98
C ASP A 89 -19.65 -3.20 13.11
N ASN A 90 -20.48 -2.18 12.96
CA ASN A 90 -20.07 -0.77 13.06
C ASN A 90 -19.55 -0.37 14.45
N ARG A 91 -19.61 -1.25 15.46
CA ARG A 91 -18.95 -1.06 16.75
C ARG A 91 -17.48 -1.45 16.72
N GLN A 92 -17.06 -2.27 15.75
CA GLN A 92 -15.66 -2.58 15.53
C GLN A 92 -14.99 -1.42 14.82
N THR A 93 -13.83 -1.01 15.33
CA THR A 93 -13.04 0.08 14.76
C THR A 93 -11.95 -0.48 13.85
N THR A 94 -11.67 0.21 12.76
CA THR A 94 -10.45 -0.04 11.99
C THR A 94 -9.22 0.44 12.78
N PRO A 95 -8.08 -0.27 12.71
CA PRO A 95 -6.87 0.08 13.45
C PRO A 95 -6.27 1.40 12.96
N PHE A 96 -5.66 2.15 13.87
CA PHE A 96 -4.97 3.40 13.52
C PHE A 96 -3.70 3.13 12.72
N ILE A 97 -3.58 3.78 11.56
CA ILE A 97 -2.41 3.68 10.69
C ILE A 97 -1.69 5.03 10.73
N HIS A 98 -0.60 5.08 11.50
CA HIS A 98 0.20 6.30 11.67
C HIS A 98 1.29 6.47 10.61
N VAL A 99 1.51 5.46 9.77
CA VAL A 99 2.55 5.48 8.75
C VAL A 99 2.09 6.23 7.52
N ASN A 100 3.00 7.02 6.92
CA ASN A 100 2.76 7.69 5.66
C ASN A 100 2.85 6.69 4.48
N LEU A 101 1.79 5.88 4.31
CA LEU A 101 1.67 4.95 3.19
C LEU A 101 1.56 5.67 1.83
N LEU A 102 1.14 6.95 1.80
CA LEU A 102 1.11 7.72 0.55
C LEU A 102 2.51 7.96 0.01
N ALA A 103 3.49 8.26 0.87
CA ALA A 103 4.88 8.36 0.43
C ALA A 103 5.41 7.04 -0.15
N SER A 104 5.01 5.89 0.39
CA SER A 104 5.38 4.59 -0.18
C SER A 104 4.78 4.38 -1.58
N ALA A 105 3.52 4.78 -1.79
CA ALA A 105 2.90 4.76 -3.10
C ALA A 105 3.57 5.74 -4.08
N SER A 106 3.91 6.96 -3.65
CA SER A 106 4.68 7.91 -4.46
C SER A 106 6.03 7.33 -4.91
N LEU A 107 6.78 6.71 -3.99
CA LEU A 107 8.07 6.08 -4.32
C LEU A 107 7.92 4.95 -5.34
N LEU A 108 6.86 4.14 -5.24
CA LEU A 108 6.59 3.10 -6.22
C LEU A 108 6.22 3.70 -7.59
N LEU A 109 5.40 4.75 -7.63
CA LEU A 109 5.10 5.46 -8.88
C LEU A 109 6.36 6.03 -9.54
N GLN A 110 7.25 6.66 -8.76
CA GLN A 110 8.53 7.16 -9.24
C GLN A 110 9.38 6.06 -9.87
N GLU A 111 9.47 4.89 -9.23
CA GLU A 111 10.24 3.76 -9.76
C GLU A 111 9.62 3.17 -11.02
N ILE A 112 8.28 3.03 -11.07
CA ILE A 112 7.55 2.55 -12.24
C ILE A 112 7.74 3.46 -13.46
N TYR A 113 7.75 4.77 -13.25
CA TYR A 113 7.84 5.77 -14.33
C TYR A 113 9.23 6.39 -14.48
N SER A 114 10.23 5.86 -13.77
CA SER A 114 11.63 6.26 -13.91
C SER A 114 12.14 5.91 -15.31
N PRO A 115 12.94 6.77 -15.97
CA PRO A 115 13.58 6.45 -17.25
C PRO A 115 14.48 5.21 -17.21
N LYS A 116 14.91 4.79 -16.01
CA LYS A 116 15.77 3.63 -15.79
C LYS A 116 14.99 2.41 -15.28
N SER A 117 13.65 2.50 -15.23
CA SER A 117 12.82 1.42 -14.72
C SER A 117 13.04 0.15 -15.54
N SER A 118 13.25 -0.96 -14.84
CA SER A 118 13.32 -2.30 -15.43
C SER A 118 12.04 -3.10 -15.23
N ILE A 119 11.01 -2.45 -14.68
CA ILE A 119 9.70 -3.06 -14.41
C ILE A 119 8.99 -3.32 -15.74
N ASP A 120 8.62 -4.57 -15.98
CA ASP A 120 7.84 -4.93 -17.17
C ASP A 120 6.40 -4.42 -17.08
N VAL A 121 5.69 -4.41 -18.22
CA VAL A 121 4.34 -3.86 -18.30
C VAL A 121 3.34 -4.64 -17.45
N GLY A 122 3.51 -5.96 -17.30
CA GLY A 122 2.65 -6.80 -16.45
C GLY A 122 2.81 -6.45 -14.97
N GLN A 123 4.05 -6.40 -14.48
CA GLN A 123 4.37 -5.99 -13.11
C GLN A 123 3.89 -4.57 -12.81
N LYS A 124 4.00 -3.67 -13.79
CA LYS A 124 3.47 -2.31 -13.68
C LYS A 124 1.96 -2.30 -13.49
N ILE A 125 1.20 -3.03 -14.30
CA ILE A 125 -0.26 -3.12 -14.17
C ILE A 125 -0.65 -3.69 -12.81
N GLU A 126 0.01 -4.77 -12.38
CA GLU A 126 -0.24 -5.40 -11.08
C GLU A 126 0.04 -4.44 -9.92
N SER A 127 1.19 -3.77 -9.95
CA SER A 127 1.60 -2.80 -8.93
C SER A 127 0.60 -1.64 -8.84
N LEU A 128 0.19 -1.07 -9.97
CA LEU A 128 -0.80 0.00 -10.03
C LEU A 128 -2.17 -0.46 -9.50
N ALA A 129 -2.59 -1.68 -9.83
CA ALA A 129 -3.85 -2.24 -9.33
C ALA A 129 -3.83 -2.40 -7.80
N LEU A 130 -2.73 -2.92 -7.24
CA LEU A 130 -2.58 -3.11 -5.79
C LEU A 130 -2.55 -1.79 -5.02
N ILE A 131 -1.75 -0.81 -5.46
CA ILE A 131 -1.72 0.50 -4.79
C ILE A 131 -3.07 1.20 -4.90
N GLY A 132 -3.73 1.13 -6.05
CA GLY A 132 -5.06 1.72 -6.25
C GLY A 132 -6.07 1.15 -5.25
N LYS A 133 -6.08 -0.17 -5.08
CA LYS A 133 -6.95 -0.85 -4.11
C LYS A 133 -6.60 -0.50 -2.66
N CYS A 134 -5.32 -0.39 -2.33
CA CYS A 134 -4.91 0.05 -0.99
C CYS A 134 -5.38 1.50 -0.71
N LEU A 135 -5.22 2.41 -1.67
CA LEU A 135 -5.66 3.80 -1.54
C LEU A 135 -7.19 3.90 -1.43
N GLU A 136 -7.93 3.12 -2.22
CA GLU A 136 -9.40 3.04 -2.14
C GLU A 136 -9.84 2.67 -0.73
N LEU A 137 -9.23 1.65 -0.11
CA LEU A 137 -9.54 1.24 1.25
C LEU A 137 -9.15 2.31 2.28
N LEU A 138 -7.94 2.85 2.18
CA LEU A 138 -7.42 3.87 3.10
C LEU A 138 -8.26 5.16 3.07
N PHE A 139 -8.81 5.52 1.92
CA PHE A 139 -9.67 6.70 1.77
C PHE A 139 -11.16 6.42 1.96
N SER A 140 -11.55 5.15 2.16
CA SER A 140 -12.93 4.77 2.41
C SER A 140 -13.47 5.31 3.73
N ALA A 141 -14.80 5.36 3.85
CA ALA A 141 -15.48 5.77 5.08
C ALA A 141 -15.04 4.93 6.30
N SER A 142 -14.74 3.64 6.11
CA SER A 142 -14.31 2.72 7.17
C SER A 142 -12.98 3.11 7.81
N PHE A 143 -12.09 3.79 7.07
CA PHE A 143 -10.78 4.23 7.55
C PHE A 143 -10.70 5.73 7.84
N LEU A 144 -11.77 6.50 7.65
CA LEU A 144 -11.78 7.95 7.78
C LEU A 144 -11.29 8.45 9.16
N SER A 145 -11.62 7.73 10.24
CA SER A 145 -11.17 8.06 11.59
C SER A 145 -9.73 7.61 11.87
N SER A 146 -9.32 6.50 11.26
CA SER A 146 -8.14 5.73 11.65
C SER A 146 -6.93 5.96 10.74
N TYR A 147 -7.16 6.52 9.55
CA TYR A 147 -6.13 6.97 8.63
C TYR A 147 -6.34 8.42 8.22
N ARG A 148 -5.47 9.31 8.72
CA ARG A 148 -5.54 10.75 8.50
C ARG A 148 -4.20 11.26 7.95
N PRO A 149 -3.95 11.12 6.63
CA PRO A 149 -2.73 11.64 6.04
C PRO A 149 -2.70 13.18 6.15
N ALA A 150 -1.53 13.73 6.43
CA ALA A 150 -1.29 15.17 6.39
C ALA A 150 -1.49 15.71 4.96
N PHE A 151 -1.79 17.00 4.83
CA PHE A 151 -2.03 17.63 3.52
C PHE A 151 -0.81 17.50 2.60
N GLU A 152 0.39 17.67 3.16
CA GLU A 152 1.66 17.54 2.45
C GLU A 152 1.84 16.14 1.86
N HIS A 153 1.36 15.10 2.55
CA HIS A 153 1.42 13.72 2.05
C HIS A 153 0.48 13.52 0.87
N VAL A 154 -0.74 14.08 0.93
CA VAL A 154 -1.72 14.01 -0.15
C VAL A 154 -1.28 14.85 -1.35
N SER A 155 -0.70 16.04 -1.12
CA SER A 155 -0.12 16.87 -2.17
C SER A 155 1.01 16.14 -2.90
N ALA A 156 1.94 15.54 -2.17
CA ALA A 156 3.08 14.84 -2.78
C ALA A 156 2.67 13.66 -3.66
N ILE A 157 1.70 12.84 -3.24
CA ILE A 157 1.18 11.76 -4.09
C ILE A 157 0.34 12.30 -5.26
N THR A 158 -0.33 13.44 -5.09
CA THR A 158 -1.04 14.12 -6.20
C THR A 158 -0.06 14.51 -7.29
N ASP A 159 1.00 15.24 -6.94
CA ASP A 159 2.02 15.67 -7.89
C ASP A 159 2.65 14.48 -8.62
N GLU A 160 3.00 13.42 -7.88
CA GLU A 160 3.59 12.22 -8.48
C GLU A 160 2.61 11.48 -9.40
N THR A 161 1.34 11.41 -9.02
CA THR A 161 0.31 10.75 -9.85
C THR A 161 0.07 11.52 -11.14
N LEU A 162 0.06 12.86 -11.10
CA LEU A 162 -0.09 13.70 -12.29
C LEU A 162 1.12 13.58 -13.22
N ASN A 163 2.33 13.55 -12.68
CA ASN A 163 3.56 13.31 -13.44
C ASN A 163 3.53 11.93 -14.12
N ALA A 164 3.17 10.87 -13.37
CA ALA A 164 2.99 9.53 -13.91
C ALA A 164 1.95 9.49 -15.04
N LEU A 165 0.84 10.24 -14.90
CA LEU A 165 -0.22 10.30 -15.93
C LEU A 165 0.30 10.95 -17.21
N GLU A 166 1.02 12.05 -17.09
CA GLU A 166 1.61 12.73 -18.25
C GLU A 166 2.54 11.79 -19.04
N ILE A 167 3.41 11.06 -18.33
CA ILE A 167 4.31 10.07 -18.93
C ILE A 167 3.50 8.95 -19.59
N GLN A 168 2.51 8.39 -18.89
CA GLN A 168 1.70 7.28 -19.40
C GLN A 168 0.88 7.68 -20.64
N ILE A 169 0.36 8.91 -20.70
CA ILE A 169 -0.37 9.43 -21.86
C ILE A 169 0.55 9.49 -23.09
N LYS A 170 1.80 9.98 -22.92
CA LYS A 170 2.79 10.02 -24.01
C LYS A 170 3.12 8.60 -24.51
N LEU A 171 3.29 7.65 -23.61
CA LEU A 171 3.55 6.24 -23.95
C LEU A 171 2.34 5.58 -24.65
N SER A 172 1.13 5.98 -24.30
CA SER A 172 -0.12 5.40 -24.82
C SER A 172 -0.48 5.86 -26.24
N GLN A 173 0.26 6.81 -26.83
CA GLN A 173 0.06 7.26 -28.21
C GLN A 173 0.26 6.13 -29.25
N GLY A 174 0.96 5.05 -28.87
CA GLY A 174 1.11 3.83 -29.68
C GLY A 174 -0.03 2.80 -29.58
N GLN A 175 -1.08 3.08 -28.80
CA GLN A 175 -2.33 2.29 -28.66
C GLN A 175 -2.17 0.75 -28.55
N THR A 176 -1.44 0.27 -27.54
CA THR A 176 -1.52 -1.17 -27.19
C THR A 176 -2.53 -1.39 -26.06
N GLU A 177 -3.16 -2.57 -26.03
CA GLU A 177 -4.11 -2.96 -24.97
C GLU A 177 -3.49 -2.82 -23.57
N GLU A 178 -2.22 -3.16 -23.42
CA GLU A 178 -1.49 -3.08 -22.15
C GLU A 178 -1.26 -1.63 -21.71
N GLN A 179 -0.98 -0.71 -22.64
CA GLN A 179 -0.85 0.71 -22.32
C GLN A 179 -2.22 1.29 -21.91
N SER A 180 -3.31 0.85 -22.55
CA SER A 180 -4.67 1.22 -22.15
C SER A 180 -5.02 0.73 -20.75
N LYS A 181 -4.72 -0.54 -20.43
CA LYS A 181 -4.92 -1.09 -19.07
C LYS A 181 -4.09 -0.35 -18.02
N THR A 182 -2.84 -0.05 -18.34
CA THR A 182 -1.95 0.72 -17.46
C THR A 182 -2.51 2.11 -17.20
N LEU A 183 -2.96 2.81 -18.25
CA LEU A 183 -3.58 4.13 -18.13
C LEU A 183 -4.86 4.07 -17.30
N GLU A 184 -5.72 3.06 -17.50
CA GLU A 184 -6.94 2.86 -16.70
C GLU A 184 -6.63 2.76 -15.20
N LYS A 185 -5.64 1.94 -14.81
CA LYS A 185 -5.25 1.80 -13.39
C LYS A 185 -4.70 3.11 -12.82
N LEU A 186 -3.94 3.85 -13.62
CA LEU A 186 -3.39 5.12 -13.16
C LEU A 186 -4.47 6.22 -13.05
N VAL A 187 -5.43 6.26 -13.98
CA VAL A 187 -6.59 7.15 -13.88
C VAL A 187 -7.41 6.86 -12.64
N PHE A 188 -7.61 5.58 -12.30
CA PHE A 188 -8.28 5.20 -11.05
C PHE A 188 -7.55 5.74 -9.81
N ILE A 189 -6.23 5.59 -9.74
CA ILE A 189 -5.41 6.16 -8.65
C ILE A 189 -5.57 7.69 -8.59
N ALA A 190 -5.49 8.35 -9.74
CA ALA A 190 -5.63 9.81 -9.83
C ALA A 190 -6.98 10.30 -9.32
N GLN A 191 -8.07 9.61 -9.67
CA GLN A 191 -9.41 9.94 -9.17
C GLN A 191 -9.46 9.89 -7.63
N LEU A 192 -8.94 8.81 -7.03
CA LEU A 192 -8.91 8.65 -5.57
C LEU A 192 -8.10 9.76 -4.90
N VAL A 193 -6.90 10.03 -5.41
CA VAL A 193 -5.97 11.00 -4.84
C VAL A 193 -6.50 12.43 -5.00
N LEU A 194 -7.02 12.80 -6.17
CA LEU A 194 -7.57 14.13 -6.42
C LEU A 194 -8.82 14.40 -5.59
N GLN A 195 -9.71 13.40 -5.44
CA GLN A 195 -10.86 13.52 -4.54
C GLN A 195 -10.42 13.75 -3.09
N LYS A 196 -9.38 13.03 -2.65
CA LYS A 196 -8.83 13.22 -1.30
C LYS A 196 -8.21 14.62 -1.14
N PHE A 197 -7.45 15.07 -2.12
CA PHE A 197 -6.82 16.39 -2.13
C PHE A 197 -7.86 17.52 -2.07
N ASP A 198 -8.89 17.46 -2.92
CA ASP A 198 -10.00 18.42 -2.93
C ASP A 198 -10.72 18.47 -1.57
N SER A 199 -11.02 17.30 -0.99
CA SER A 199 -11.66 17.23 0.33
C SER A 199 -10.84 17.95 1.43
N GLN A 200 -9.51 17.92 1.35
CA GLN A 200 -8.65 18.60 2.32
C GLN A 200 -8.54 20.10 2.05
N LEU A 201 -8.54 20.52 0.79
CA LEU A 201 -8.59 21.95 0.42
C LEU A 201 -9.87 22.62 0.94
N VAL A 202 -11.02 21.97 0.76
CA VAL A 202 -12.31 22.48 1.26
C VAL A 202 -12.30 22.62 2.78
N LEU A 203 -11.76 21.64 3.50
CA LEU A 203 -11.63 21.70 4.96
C LEU A 203 -10.69 22.84 5.41
N ALA A 204 -9.54 23.00 4.75
CA ALA A 204 -8.59 24.06 5.08
C ALA A 204 -9.14 25.47 4.80
N ALA A 205 -9.92 25.64 3.73
CA ALA A 205 -10.59 26.90 3.41
C ALA A 205 -11.69 27.25 4.43
N ASN A 206 -12.41 26.25 4.93
CA ASN A 206 -13.51 26.44 5.89
C ASN A 206 -13.04 26.67 7.34
N GLN A 207 -11.80 26.29 7.71
CA GLN A 207 -11.24 26.59 9.04
C GLN A 207 -10.94 28.09 9.26
N LYS A 208 -10.94 28.90 8.20
CA LYS A 208 -10.70 30.36 8.26
C LYS A 208 -11.98 31.19 8.40
N LYS A 209 -13.14 30.56 8.57
CA LYS A 209 -14.44 31.20 8.84
C LYS A 209 -14.88 30.90 10.26
#